data_AF-A0A9Q9ZYW6-F1
#
_entry.id   AF-A0A9Q9ZYW6-F1
#
_cell.length_a   1.000
_cell.length_b   1.000
_cell.length_c   1.000
_cell.angle_alpha   90.00
_cell.angle_beta   90.00
_cell.angle_gamma   90.00
#
_symmetry.space_group_name_H-M   'P 1'
#
loop_
_entity.id
_entity.type
_entity.pdbx_description
1 polymer ?
#
loop_
_entity_poly.entity_id
_entity_poly.type
_entity_poly.pdbx_seq_one_letter_code
_entity_poly.pdbx_strand_id
1 'polypeptide(L)'
;MASKTASAGSKRPRDPSTQGLKVKFLINIPLKVDSEDEAQKTCGYLLNALIAGFREEDTKGKEGLEDIAVIFGMNGKHTPELVLVLKKLEILKYKCKVKHLIITYTWGSGGTIAQHATEPPYQDIREHLKNNPATTKLVEELRGNDQSCLVYFSFVDSDTLNFNFIYSEYLQIVREECKKDKIPPTVMSTGYEFHRGSDLHIASWLDRMVRIAVAEVDPLFVYYPEPNFCVLVRDNLNAIEESFIDRRRKKMESAVLMSRVKKRDHFKAVFSDRNPIIIIAPDRFNLSGNGLITGQSTLIGRNLAIGANCNKVLTHESTMKGIAGKNRGFIIRLFNCKSDKEFEEMSKENPFNKDGKDATILINAIREAREYKNFVYDFDKKLPEDN
;
A
#
# COMPACT_ATOMS: atom_id res chain seq x y z
N MET A 1 -64.81 29.66 -0.95
CA MET A 1 -64.49 29.04 -2.25
C MET A 1 -63.04 29.35 -2.61
N ALA A 2 -62.34 28.34 -3.13
CA ALA A 2 -61.02 28.36 -3.79
C ALA A 2 -59.75 28.64 -2.95
N SER A 3 -59.24 27.56 -2.37
CA SER A 3 -57.82 27.24 -2.21
C SER A 3 -57.00 27.61 -3.46
N LYS A 4 -55.92 28.40 -3.28
CA LYS A 4 -54.82 28.49 -4.25
C LYS A 4 -53.75 27.49 -3.85
N THR A 5 -53.77 26.32 -4.47
CA THR A 5 -52.67 25.36 -4.51
C THR A 5 -51.46 26.01 -5.18
N ALA A 6 -50.41 26.28 -4.41
CA ALA A 6 -49.10 26.60 -4.96
C ALA A 6 -48.58 25.37 -5.71
N SER A 7 -48.20 25.56 -6.98
CA SER A 7 -47.76 24.49 -7.87
C SER A 7 -46.55 23.77 -7.28
N ALA A 8 -46.63 22.44 -7.25
CA ALA A 8 -45.51 21.56 -6.98
C ALA A 8 -44.38 21.88 -7.96
N GLY A 9 -43.39 22.64 -7.48
CA GLY A 9 -42.11 22.80 -8.15
C GLY A 9 -41.50 21.42 -8.31
N SER A 10 -41.49 20.94 -9.55
CA SER A 10 -40.78 19.76 -10.04
C SER A 10 -39.45 19.58 -9.30
N LYS A 11 -39.43 18.71 -8.29
CA LYS A 11 -38.19 18.14 -7.77
C LYS A 11 -37.65 17.25 -8.89
N ARG A 12 -36.83 17.84 -9.77
CA ARG A 12 -35.90 17.04 -10.58
C ARG A 12 -35.20 16.07 -9.63
N PRO A 13 -35.10 14.78 -9.97
CA PRO A 13 -34.24 13.87 -9.22
C PRO A 13 -32.86 14.52 -9.16
N ARG A 14 -32.40 14.86 -7.96
CA ARG A 14 -31.06 15.42 -7.79
C ARG A 14 -30.08 14.30 -8.07
N ASP A 15 -29.16 14.59 -8.99
CA ASP A 15 -28.07 13.71 -9.38
C ASP A 15 -27.28 13.23 -8.13
N PRO A 16 -27.14 11.91 -7.90
CA PRO A 16 -26.35 11.35 -6.80
C PRO A 16 -24.88 11.82 -6.77
N SER A 17 -24.37 12.45 -7.84
CA SER A 17 -23.06 13.10 -7.86
C SER A 17 -22.93 14.33 -6.93
N THR A 18 -24.05 14.87 -6.44
CA THR A 18 -24.10 16.10 -5.63
C THR A 18 -24.26 15.90 -4.11
N GLN A 19 -24.34 14.66 -3.61
CA GLN A 19 -24.17 14.36 -2.18
C GLN A 19 -22.77 13.76 -1.96
N GLY A 20 -21.88 14.62 -1.46
CA GLY A 20 -20.43 14.43 -1.46
C GLY A 20 -19.96 13.24 -0.63
N LEU A 21 -19.41 12.24 -1.32
CA LEU A 21 -18.63 11.15 -0.75
C LEU A 21 -17.51 11.72 0.12
N LYS A 22 -17.63 11.54 1.44
CA LYS A 22 -16.59 11.93 2.40
C LYS A 22 -15.63 10.78 2.56
N VAL A 23 -14.35 11.07 2.40
CA VAL A 23 -13.27 10.10 2.51
C VAL A 23 -12.24 10.66 3.46
N LYS A 24 -11.87 9.86 4.45
CA LYS A 24 -10.90 10.20 5.49
C LYS A 24 -9.82 9.13 5.62
N PHE A 25 -8.67 9.52 6.15
CA PHE A 25 -7.51 8.65 6.26
C PHE A 25 -6.99 8.59 7.70
N LEU A 26 -6.86 7.38 8.24
CA LEU A 26 -6.06 7.11 9.43
C LEU A 26 -4.71 6.57 8.99
N ILE A 27 -3.65 7.33 9.24
CA ILE A 27 -2.31 7.02 8.75
C ILE A 27 -1.53 6.35 9.87
N ASN A 28 -1.03 5.15 9.59
CA ASN A 28 -0.34 4.29 10.54
C ASN A 28 1.15 4.25 10.19
N ILE A 29 1.99 4.84 11.04
CA ILE A 29 3.44 4.98 10.84
C ILE A 29 4.18 4.33 12.01
N PRO A 30 4.64 3.07 11.86
CA PRO A 30 5.60 2.48 12.77
C PRO A 30 6.93 3.24 12.66
N LEU A 31 7.46 3.66 13.80
CA LEU A 31 8.71 4.40 13.89
C LEU A 31 9.65 3.66 14.82
N LYS A 32 10.78 3.18 14.28
CA LYS A 32 11.86 2.64 15.10
C LYS A 32 12.51 3.79 15.88
N VAL A 33 12.69 3.62 17.18
CA VAL A 33 13.31 4.62 18.06
C VAL A 33 14.71 4.17 18.41
N ASP A 34 15.69 4.84 17.81
CA ASP A 34 17.10 4.69 18.15
C ASP A 34 17.56 5.74 19.19
N SER A 35 16.95 6.93 19.17
CA SER A 35 17.14 7.97 20.19
C SER A 35 15.89 8.84 20.36
N GLU A 36 15.80 9.53 21.49
CA GLU A 36 14.73 10.50 21.76
C GLU A 36 14.71 11.64 20.73
N ASP A 37 15.88 12.25 20.47
CA ASP A 37 16.02 13.39 19.56
C ASP A 37 15.68 13.05 18.11
N GLU A 38 16.14 11.89 17.63
CA GLU A 38 15.86 11.44 16.26
C GLU A 38 14.37 11.13 16.09
N ALA A 39 13.76 10.40 17.02
CA ALA A 39 12.33 10.11 16.97
C ALA A 39 11.51 11.41 16.97
N GLN A 40 11.90 12.40 17.77
CA GLN A 40 11.24 13.69 17.82
C GLN A 40 11.30 14.44 16.49
N LYS A 41 12.50 14.50 15.89
CA LYS A 41 12.75 15.14 14.60
C LYS A 41 11.95 14.46 13.49
N THR A 42 11.98 13.12 13.43
CA THR A 42 11.29 12.35 12.38
C THR A 42 9.77 12.50 12.49
N CYS A 43 9.18 12.46 13.69
CA CYS A 43 7.75 12.73 13.86
C CYS A 43 7.36 14.14 13.44
N GLY A 44 8.12 15.16 13.86
CA GLY A 44 7.88 16.55 13.46
C GLY A 44 7.98 16.73 11.95
N TYR A 45 8.99 16.11 11.32
CA TYR A 45 9.16 16.09 9.87
C TYR A 45 7.96 15.47 9.17
N LEU A 46 7.56 14.25 9.54
CA LEU A 46 6.48 13.52 8.88
C LEU A 46 5.14 14.24 9.01
N LEU A 47 4.85 14.84 10.17
CA LEU A 47 3.65 15.67 10.35
C LEU A 47 3.61 16.89 9.42
N ASN A 48 4.77 17.51 9.16
CA ASN A 48 4.88 18.63 8.23
C ASN A 48 4.81 18.16 6.77
N ALA A 49 5.53 17.09 6.43
CA ALA A 49 5.56 16.49 5.09
C ALA A 49 4.17 16.00 4.65
N LEU A 50 3.32 15.61 5.59
CA LEU A 50 1.97 15.14 5.32
C LEU A 50 1.08 16.19 4.64
N ILE A 51 1.37 17.49 4.85
CA ILE A 51 0.67 18.58 4.17
C ILE A 51 0.86 18.46 2.64
N ALA A 52 2.04 18.05 2.19
CA ALA A 52 2.33 17.80 0.77
C ALA A 52 1.64 16.52 0.22
N GLY A 53 0.95 15.76 1.07
CA GLY A 53 0.10 14.65 0.66
C GLY A 53 -1.23 15.09 0.02
N PHE A 54 -1.55 16.39 0.06
CA PHE A 54 -2.76 16.95 -0.52
C PHE A 54 -2.44 18.11 -1.48
N ARG A 55 -3.23 18.20 -2.56
CA ARG A 55 -3.26 19.37 -3.43
C ARG A 55 -3.96 20.53 -2.71
N GLU A 56 -3.64 21.75 -3.09
CA GLU A 56 -4.24 22.96 -2.50
C GLU A 56 -5.77 22.96 -2.63
N GLU A 57 -6.31 22.50 -3.77
CA GLU A 57 -7.74 22.40 -4.03
C GLU A 57 -8.50 21.48 -3.05
N ASP A 58 -7.87 20.41 -2.55
CA ASP A 58 -8.49 19.48 -1.59
C ASP A 58 -8.43 19.99 -0.14
N THR A 59 -7.62 21.03 0.11
CA THR A 59 -7.42 21.63 1.45
C THR A 59 -7.98 23.06 1.56
N LYS A 60 -8.37 23.67 0.45
CA LYS A 60 -8.84 25.05 0.38
C LYS A 60 -10.06 25.28 1.28
N GLY A 61 -9.97 26.31 2.12
CA GLY A 61 -11.05 26.70 3.04
C GLY A 61 -11.16 25.86 4.31
N LYS A 62 -10.23 24.93 4.56
CA LYS A 62 -10.15 24.18 5.83
C LYS A 62 -9.05 24.77 6.70
N GLU A 63 -9.38 25.13 7.94
CA GLU A 63 -8.39 25.67 8.89
C GLU A 63 -7.38 24.60 9.36
N GLY A 64 -7.72 23.31 9.21
CA GLY A 64 -6.88 22.14 9.46
C GLY A 64 -7.16 20.96 8.52
N LEU A 65 -6.35 19.90 8.61
CA LEU A 65 -6.55 18.66 7.85
C LEU A 65 -7.49 17.72 8.62
N GLU A 66 -8.76 18.11 8.74
CA GLU A 66 -9.78 17.38 9.53
C GLU A 66 -10.15 16.00 8.96
N ASP A 67 -9.76 15.74 7.71
CA ASP A 67 -9.98 14.47 7.03
C ASP A 67 -8.88 13.45 7.29
N ILE A 68 -7.86 13.79 8.09
CA ILE A 68 -6.79 12.86 8.44
C ILE A 68 -6.48 12.82 9.93
N ALA A 69 -6.08 11.64 10.39
CA ALA A 69 -5.41 11.46 11.66
C ALA A 69 -4.18 10.56 11.48
N VAL A 70 -3.19 10.71 12.35
CA VAL A 70 -1.93 9.96 12.30
C VAL A 70 -1.70 9.21 13.61
N ILE A 71 -1.20 7.99 13.52
CA ILE A 71 -0.70 7.22 14.64
C ILE A 71 0.77 6.94 14.40
N PHE A 72 1.61 7.42 15.32
CA PHE A 72 3.01 7.05 15.39
C PHE A 72 3.18 5.89 16.35
N GLY A 73 3.62 4.75 15.80
CA GLY A 73 3.94 3.56 16.57
C GLY A 73 5.41 3.50 16.93
N MET A 74 5.79 4.20 17.98
CA MET A 74 7.18 4.30 18.43
C MET A 74 7.62 3.00 19.10
N ASN A 75 8.63 2.35 18.53
CA ASN A 75 9.01 1.01 18.95
C ASN A 75 10.50 0.72 18.84
N GLY A 76 10.91 -0.38 19.47
CA GLY A 76 12.24 -0.96 19.33
C GLY A 76 12.40 -2.24 20.14
N LYS A 77 13.56 -2.88 20.02
CA LYS A 77 13.89 -4.08 20.79
C LYS A 77 13.97 -3.73 22.27
N HIS A 78 13.33 -4.53 23.12
CA HIS A 78 13.23 -4.25 24.54
C HIS A 78 14.60 -4.11 25.21
N THR A 79 14.82 -2.94 25.82
CA THR A 79 15.84 -2.70 26.84
C THR A 79 15.25 -1.76 27.91
N PRO A 80 15.73 -1.79 29.16
CA PRO A 80 15.28 -0.86 30.21
C PRO A 80 15.42 0.61 29.80
N GLU A 81 16.50 0.96 29.09
CA GLU A 81 16.80 2.33 28.64
C GLU A 81 15.78 2.79 27.59
N LEU A 82 15.46 1.94 26.62
CA LEU A 82 14.48 2.26 25.59
C LEU A 82 13.08 2.48 26.19
N VAL A 83 12.69 1.69 27.20
CA VAL A 83 11.40 1.88 27.89
C VAL A 83 11.30 3.27 28.52
N LEU A 84 12.40 3.78 29.08
CA LEU A 84 12.43 5.14 29.64
C LEU A 84 12.30 6.21 28.55
N VAL A 85 12.98 6.04 27.41
CA VAL A 85 12.87 6.95 26.25
C VAL A 85 11.44 6.96 25.72
N LEU A 86 10.84 5.79 25.50
CA LEU A 86 9.48 5.66 24.98
C LEU A 86 8.44 6.32 25.89
N LYS A 87 8.56 6.18 27.23
CA LYS A 87 7.67 6.86 28.19
C LYS A 87 7.71 8.38 28.06
N LYS A 88 8.88 8.96 27.79
CA LYS A 88 8.99 10.41 27.53
C LYS A 88 8.35 10.79 26.21
N LEU A 89 8.55 9.98 25.17
CA LEU A 89 8.02 10.23 23.84
C LEU A 89 6.48 10.14 23.81
N GLU A 90 5.87 9.26 24.59
CA GLU A 90 4.42 9.04 24.65
C GLU A 90 3.62 10.31 24.99
N ILE A 91 4.19 11.19 25.83
CA ILE A 91 3.53 12.42 26.28
C ILE A 91 3.84 13.65 25.41
N LEU A 92 4.65 13.48 24.36
CA LEU A 92 5.02 14.57 23.48
C LEU A 92 3.81 15.11 22.70
N LYS A 93 3.84 16.43 22.48
CA LYS A 93 2.82 17.13 21.71
C LYS A 93 3.49 17.97 20.63
N TYR A 94 2.99 17.84 19.41
CA TYR A 94 3.40 18.67 18.29
C TYR A 94 2.37 19.75 18.03
N LYS A 95 2.82 20.99 17.83
CA LYS A 95 1.96 22.07 17.36
C LYS A 95 1.79 21.90 15.84
N CYS A 96 0.80 21.11 15.44
CA CYS A 96 0.49 20.87 14.02
C CYS A 96 -1.03 20.92 13.77
N LYS A 97 -1.40 21.04 12.50
CA LYS A 97 -2.80 21.07 12.03
C LYS A 97 -3.42 19.67 11.86
N VAL A 98 -2.65 18.64 12.18
CA VAL A 98 -2.99 17.23 11.95
C VAL A 98 -3.23 16.58 13.30
N LYS A 99 -4.39 15.95 13.44
CA LYS A 99 -4.66 15.14 14.61
C LYS A 99 -3.70 13.96 14.66
N HIS A 100 -3.01 13.78 15.77
CA HIS A 100 -2.04 12.69 15.91
C HIS A 100 -2.09 12.07 17.30
N LEU A 101 -1.60 10.83 17.37
CA LEU A 101 -1.41 10.06 18.58
C LEU A 101 -0.06 9.35 18.52
N ILE A 102 0.58 9.21 19.67
CA ILE A 102 1.78 8.38 19.84
C ILE A 102 1.37 7.15 20.66
N ILE A 103 1.74 5.97 20.15
CA ILE A 103 1.58 4.68 20.82
C ILE A 103 2.97 4.08 20.96
N THR A 104 3.37 3.78 22.18
CA THR A 104 4.72 3.26 22.46
C THR A 104 4.69 1.80 22.90
N TYR A 105 5.65 1.01 22.43
CA TYR A 105 5.74 -0.42 22.74
C TYR A 105 7.13 -0.95 22.44
N THR A 106 7.46 -2.11 23.01
CA THR A 106 8.74 -2.79 22.75
C THR A 106 8.51 -4.22 22.31
N TRP A 107 9.47 -4.79 21.59
CA TRP A 107 9.43 -6.18 21.11
C TRP A 107 10.64 -7.00 21.55
N GLY A 108 10.56 -8.33 21.42
CA GLY A 108 11.61 -9.24 21.88
C GLY A 108 11.52 -9.53 23.38
N SER A 109 12.53 -10.21 23.94
CA SER A 109 12.49 -10.69 25.33
C SER A 109 12.24 -9.56 26.33
N GLY A 110 11.20 -9.68 27.16
CA GLY A 110 10.75 -8.64 28.09
C GLY A 110 9.88 -7.54 27.46
N GLY A 111 9.69 -7.56 26.15
CA GLY A 111 8.86 -6.60 25.42
C GLY A 111 7.36 -6.77 25.62
N THR A 112 6.61 -5.75 25.21
CA THR A 112 5.14 -5.72 25.30
C THR A 112 4.47 -6.49 24.18
N ILE A 113 5.16 -6.68 23.05
CA ILE A 113 4.69 -7.51 21.92
C ILE A 113 5.77 -8.50 21.49
N ALA A 114 5.38 -9.56 20.79
CA ALA A 114 6.30 -10.48 20.10
C ALA A 114 7.54 -10.88 20.95
N GLN A 115 7.32 -11.39 22.16
CA GLN A 115 8.37 -11.60 23.18
C GLN A 115 9.50 -12.55 22.76
N HIS A 116 9.25 -13.38 21.75
CA HIS A 116 10.23 -14.34 21.22
C HIS A 116 10.93 -13.84 19.94
N ALA A 117 10.67 -12.61 19.50
CA ALA A 117 11.26 -12.07 18.29
C ALA A 117 12.74 -11.72 18.50
N THR A 118 13.60 -12.22 17.62
CA THR A 118 15.02 -11.86 17.58
C THR A 118 15.31 -10.70 16.63
N GLU A 119 14.47 -10.56 15.61
CA GLU A 119 14.47 -9.55 14.55
C GLU A 119 13.20 -8.68 14.63
N PRO A 120 13.16 -7.49 14.01
CA PRO A 120 11.96 -6.66 13.96
C PRO A 120 10.71 -7.45 13.51
N PRO A 121 9.68 -7.60 14.37
CA PRO A 121 8.51 -8.41 14.07
C PRO A 121 7.44 -7.56 13.38
N TYR A 122 7.68 -7.21 12.11
CA TYR A 122 6.84 -6.25 11.38
C TYR A 122 5.33 -6.55 11.49
N GLN A 123 4.92 -7.82 11.30
CA GLN A 123 3.49 -8.19 11.39
C GLN A 123 2.89 -7.88 12.76
N ASP A 124 3.61 -8.18 13.85
CA ASP A 124 3.17 -7.91 15.20
C ASP A 124 3.13 -6.40 15.49
N ILE A 125 4.07 -5.63 14.92
CA ILE A 125 4.09 -4.16 14.98
C ILE A 125 2.82 -3.59 14.33
N ARG A 126 2.51 -3.98 13.09
CA ARG A 126 1.31 -3.53 12.36
C ARG A 126 0.02 -4.00 13.03
N GLU A 127 -0.02 -5.24 13.50
CA GLU A 127 -1.17 -5.82 14.22
C GLU A 127 -1.44 -5.07 15.52
N HIS A 128 -0.40 -4.81 16.32
CA HIS A 128 -0.52 -4.11 17.59
C HIS A 128 -1.08 -2.70 17.40
N LEU A 129 -0.54 -1.94 16.44
CA LEU A 129 -1.05 -0.60 16.16
C LEU A 129 -2.48 -0.62 15.64
N LYS A 130 -2.80 -1.50 14.70
CA LYS A 130 -4.15 -1.62 14.13
C LYS A 130 -5.20 -1.94 15.21
N ASN A 131 -4.85 -2.81 16.15
CA ASN A 131 -5.78 -3.28 17.19
C ASN A 131 -5.77 -2.43 18.47
N ASN A 132 -4.91 -1.42 18.57
CA ASN A 132 -4.84 -0.60 19.77
C ASN A 132 -6.17 0.15 19.98
N PRO A 133 -6.74 0.18 21.21
CA PRO A 133 -8.01 0.88 21.48
C PRO A 133 -8.02 2.35 21.05
N ALA A 134 -6.88 3.04 21.16
CA ALA A 134 -6.76 4.43 20.76
C ALA A 134 -6.85 4.61 19.23
N THR A 135 -6.40 3.61 18.46
CA THR A 135 -6.61 3.53 17.01
C THR A 135 -8.09 3.44 16.67
N THR A 136 -8.82 2.53 17.32
CA THR A 136 -10.27 2.36 17.13
C THR A 136 -11.02 3.66 17.43
N LYS A 137 -10.65 4.34 18.52
CA LYS A 137 -11.24 5.63 18.89
C LYS A 137 -10.99 6.72 17.84
N LEU A 138 -9.80 6.77 17.24
CA LEU A 138 -9.51 7.73 16.17
C LEU A 138 -10.37 7.49 14.91
N VAL A 139 -10.65 6.22 14.57
CA VAL A 139 -11.55 5.90 13.44
C VAL A 139 -12.97 6.38 13.73
N GLU A 140 -13.45 6.13 14.95
CA GLU A 140 -14.76 6.60 15.41
C GLU A 140 -14.86 8.13 15.34
N GLU A 141 -13.83 8.84 15.81
CA GLU A 141 -13.77 10.29 15.78
C GLU A 141 -13.66 10.85 14.34
N LEU A 142 -12.90 10.19 13.46
CA LEU A 142 -12.85 10.56 12.05
C LEU A 142 -14.23 10.41 11.39
N ARG A 143 -14.90 9.27 11.61
CA ARG A 143 -16.23 9.01 11.06
C ARG A 143 -17.29 9.96 11.64
N GLY A 144 -17.20 10.25 12.93
CA GLY A 144 -18.17 11.06 13.65
C GLY A 144 -19.58 10.49 13.51
N ASN A 145 -20.56 11.37 13.30
CA ASN A 145 -21.97 10.98 13.14
C ASN A 145 -22.34 10.54 11.71
N ASP A 146 -21.38 10.57 10.77
CA ASP A 146 -21.64 10.26 9.37
C ASP A 146 -21.26 8.83 9.05
N GLN A 147 -22.22 7.92 9.12
CA GLN A 147 -22.02 6.51 8.80
C GLN A 147 -21.67 6.24 7.34
N SER A 148 -21.90 7.21 6.44
CA SER A 148 -21.52 7.11 5.03
C SER A 148 -20.08 7.55 4.75
N CYS A 149 -19.39 8.09 5.77
CA CYS A 149 -18.00 8.50 5.66
C CYS A 149 -17.08 7.28 5.50
N LEU A 150 -16.39 7.21 4.37
CA LEU A 150 -15.37 6.20 4.12
C LEU A 150 -14.12 6.55 4.93
N VAL A 151 -13.61 5.59 5.70
CA VAL A 151 -12.35 5.74 6.45
C VAL A 151 -11.38 4.69 5.98
N TYR A 152 -10.21 5.12 5.49
CA TYR A 152 -9.13 4.25 5.06
C TYR A 152 -8.00 4.22 6.09
N PHE A 153 -7.50 3.03 6.42
CA PHE A 153 -6.19 2.92 7.06
C PHE A 153 -5.12 2.98 5.99
N SER A 154 -4.23 3.96 6.09
CA SER A 154 -3.05 4.12 5.24
C SER A 154 -1.84 3.61 6.01
N PHE A 155 -1.33 2.44 5.63
CA PHE A 155 -0.10 1.87 6.18
C PHE A 155 1.09 2.50 5.45
N VAL A 156 1.87 3.26 6.20
CA VAL A 156 3.04 4.02 5.72
C VAL A 156 4.25 3.67 6.58
N ASP A 157 5.44 3.64 5.99
CA ASP A 157 6.71 3.43 6.69
C ASP A 157 7.37 4.77 7.03
N SER A 158 8.16 4.80 8.10
CA SER A 158 8.79 6.02 8.61
C SER A 158 9.94 6.56 7.74
N ASP A 159 10.38 5.81 6.74
CA ASP A 159 11.37 6.24 5.74
C ASP A 159 10.75 7.11 4.62
N THR A 160 9.48 7.46 4.75
CA THR A 160 8.79 8.42 3.88
C THR A 160 9.48 9.78 3.88
N LEU A 161 9.94 10.19 2.69
CA LEU A 161 10.48 11.52 2.45
C LEU A 161 9.37 12.49 2.04
N ASN A 162 8.52 12.12 1.09
CA ASN A 162 7.48 13.02 0.58
C ASN A 162 6.20 12.25 0.26
N PHE A 163 5.07 12.75 0.77
CA PHE A 163 3.76 12.18 0.49
C PHE A 163 3.26 12.45 -0.93
N ASN A 164 3.85 13.40 -1.68
CA ASN A 164 3.70 13.56 -3.12
C ASN A 164 2.23 13.48 -3.62
N PHE A 165 1.36 14.26 -2.98
CA PHE A 165 -0.07 14.33 -3.27
C PHE A 165 -0.84 13.01 -3.15
N ILE A 166 -0.28 11.99 -2.49
CA ILE A 166 -0.83 10.63 -2.44
C ILE A 166 -2.27 10.57 -1.97
N TYR A 167 -2.66 11.39 -0.99
CA TYR A 167 -4.04 11.38 -0.48
C TYR A 167 -5.00 12.05 -1.46
N SER A 168 -4.59 13.09 -2.18
CA SER A 168 -5.36 13.62 -3.31
C SER A 168 -5.53 12.58 -4.43
N GLU A 169 -4.48 11.80 -4.74
CA GLU A 169 -4.60 10.69 -5.69
C GLU A 169 -5.58 9.62 -5.21
N TYR A 170 -5.55 9.26 -3.92
CA TYR A 170 -6.50 8.32 -3.34
C TYR A 170 -7.94 8.84 -3.36
N LEU A 171 -8.16 10.12 -3.07
CA LEU A 171 -9.47 10.75 -3.25
C LEU A 171 -9.96 10.61 -4.69
N GLN A 172 -9.08 10.83 -5.67
CA GLN A 172 -9.42 10.70 -7.08
C GLN A 172 -9.72 9.24 -7.47
N ILE A 173 -8.90 8.27 -7.04
CA ILE A 173 -9.14 6.83 -7.25
C ILE A 173 -10.52 6.44 -6.70
N VAL A 174 -10.82 6.82 -5.46
CA VAL A 174 -12.12 6.50 -4.84
C VAL A 174 -13.27 7.11 -5.64
N ARG A 175 -13.15 8.38 -6.07
CA ARG A 175 -14.17 9.04 -6.91
C ARG A 175 -14.37 8.32 -8.25
N GLU A 176 -13.29 7.92 -8.90
CA GLU A 176 -13.33 7.24 -10.20
C GLU A 176 -13.93 5.85 -10.10
N GLU A 177 -13.51 5.06 -9.10
CA GLU A 177 -14.05 3.72 -8.89
C GLU A 177 -15.52 3.76 -8.48
N CYS A 178 -15.91 4.66 -7.57
CA CYS A 178 -17.33 4.84 -7.21
C CYS A 178 -18.18 5.33 -8.39
N LYS A 179 -17.62 6.05 -9.37
CA LYS A 179 -18.37 6.45 -10.58
C LYS A 179 -18.68 5.26 -11.47
N LYS A 180 -17.80 4.25 -11.53
CA LYS A 180 -17.96 3.07 -12.40
C LYS A 180 -19.11 2.17 -11.95
N ASP A 181 -19.15 1.82 -10.66
CA ASP A 181 -20.04 0.77 -10.14
C ASP A 181 -20.60 1.06 -8.73
N LYS A 182 -20.38 2.27 -8.19
CA LYS A 182 -20.75 2.67 -6.82
C LYS A 182 -20.03 1.88 -5.72
N ILE A 183 -18.99 1.11 -6.05
CA ILE A 183 -18.21 0.34 -5.08
C ILE A 183 -16.86 1.06 -4.87
N PRO A 184 -16.58 1.55 -3.65
CA PRO A 184 -15.27 2.11 -3.34
C PRO A 184 -14.20 1.02 -3.34
N PRO A 185 -12.94 1.34 -3.65
CA PRO A 185 -11.85 0.39 -3.54
C PRO A 185 -11.76 -0.08 -2.07
N THR A 186 -11.80 -1.38 -1.84
CA THR A 186 -11.54 -1.96 -0.53
C THR A 186 -10.07 -1.80 -0.15
N VAL A 187 -9.20 -1.89 -1.15
CA VAL A 187 -7.75 -1.75 -1.00
C VAL A 187 -7.19 -0.96 -2.17
N MET A 188 -6.23 -0.09 -1.90
CA MET A 188 -5.56 0.68 -2.94
C MET A 188 -4.10 0.98 -2.61
N SER A 189 -3.28 1.12 -3.65
CA SER A 189 -1.89 1.58 -3.57
C SER A 189 -1.50 2.24 -4.87
N THR A 190 -0.52 3.15 -4.81
CA THR A 190 0.18 3.66 -5.99
C THR A 190 1.66 3.23 -6.00
N GLY A 191 2.07 2.39 -5.05
CA GLY A 191 3.46 1.99 -4.85
C GLY A 191 4.31 3.09 -4.21
N TYR A 192 5.63 2.95 -4.33
CA TYR A 192 6.61 3.93 -3.88
C TYR A 192 7.70 4.12 -4.93
N GLU A 193 8.40 5.23 -4.83
CA GLU A 193 9.62 5.50 -5.57
C GLU A 193 10.71 6.05 -4.63
N PHE A 194 11.98 5.84 -4.97
CA PHE A 194 13.05 6.54 -4.28
C PHE A 194 13.17 7.98 -4.76
N HIS A 195 13.70 8.83 -3.90
CA HIS A 195 13.99 10.22 -4.24
C HIS A 195 14.87 10.32 -5.51
N ARG A 196 14.62 11.32 -6.36
CA ARG A 196 15.33 11.53 -7.63
C ARG A 196 16.84 11.70 -7.50
N GLY A 197 17.32 12.16 -6.34
CA GLY A 197 18.75 12.26 -6.05
C GLY A 197 19.43 10.93 -5.66
N SER A 198 18.69 9.82 -5.62
CA SER A 198 19.25 8.49 -5.36
C SER A 198 19.61 7.80 -6.66
N ASP A 199 20.78 7.16 -6.71
CA ASP A 199 21.19 6.30 -7.84
C ASP A 199 20.23 5.13 -8.08
N LEU A 200 19.40 4.80 -7.08
CA LEU A 200 18.40 3.74 -7.15
C LEU A 200 17.07 4.20 -7.76
N HIS A 201 16.89 5.50 -8.06
CA HIS A 201 15.61 6.08 -8.48
C HIS A 201 15.03 5.41 -9.73
N ILE A 202 15.82 5.31 -10.81
CA ILE A 202 15.37 4.72 -12.08
C ILE A 202 14.93 3.26 -11.89
N ALA A 203 15.70 2.48 -11.12
CA ALA A 203 15.37 1.09 -10.86
C ALA A 203 14.09 0.95 -10.01
N SER A 204 13.85 1.85 -9.06
CA SER A 204 12.60 1.90 -8.30
C SER A 204 11.39 2.31 -9.14
N TRP A 205 11.56 3.27 -10.04
CA TRP A 205 10.52 3.69 -10.98
C TRP A 205 10.13 2.54 -11.90
N LEU A 206 11.11 1.83 -12.48
CA LEU A 206 10.88 0.67 -13.35
C LEU A 206 10.24 -0.50 -12.58
N ASP A 207 10.66 -0.76 -11.34
CA ASP A 207 9.99 -1.74 -10.47
C ASP A 207 8.49 -1.43 -10.31
N ARG A 208 8.16 -0.15 -10.13
CA ARG A 208 6.78 0.31 -10.03
C ARG A 208 6.02 0.20 -11.36
N MET A 209 6.65 0.50 -12.50
CA MET A 209 6.02 0.35 -13.82
C MET A 209 5.64 -1.11 -14.11
N VAL A 210 6.53 -2.06 -13.77
CA VAL A 210 6.24 -3.50 -13.86
C VAL A 210 5.00 -3.87 -13.04
N ARG A 211 4.85 -3.30 -11.83
CA ARG A 211 3.65 -3.52 -11.00
C ARG A 211 2.40 -2.95 -11.64
N ILE A 212 2.47 -1.75 -12.22
CA ILE A 212 1.33 -1.12 -12.89
C ILE A 212 0.84 -2.00 -14.04
N ALA A 213 1.72 -2.38 -14.97
CA ALA A 213 1.38 -3.23 -16.11
C ALA A 213 0.70 -4.54 -15.68
N VAL A 214 1.22 -5.18 -14.62
CA VAL A 214 0.65 -6.43 -14.10
C VAL A 214 -0.68 -6.19 -13.38
N ALA A 215 -0.86 -5.05 -12.73
CA ALA A 215 -2.11 -4.69 -12.05
C ALA A 215 -3.24 -4.28 -12.98
N GLU A 216 -2.95 -3.77 -14.19
CA GLU A 216 -3.97 -3.49 -15.20
C GLU A 216 -4.76 -4.75 -15.59
N VAL A 217 -4.12 -5.90 -15.48
CA VAL A 217 -4.71 -7.21 -15.73
C VAL A 217 -5.56 -7.69 -14.56
N ASP A 218 -4.92 -7.80 -13.40
CA ASP A 218 -5.58 -8.13 -12.14
C ASP A 218 -4.75 -7.48 -11.03
N PRO A 219 -5.30 -6.52 -10.28
CA PRO A 219 -4.58 -5.88 -9.17
C PRO A 219 -4.08 -6.89 -8.13
N LEU A 220 -4.70 -8.08 -8.02
CA LEU A 220 -4.26 -9.14 -7.12
C LEU A 220 -3.03 -9.90 -7.61
N PHE A 221 -2.54 -9.66 -8.82
CA PHE A 221 -1.24 -10.18 -9.30
C PHE A 221 -0.05 -9.37 -8.80
N VAL A 222 -0.29 -8.34 -8.01
CA VAL A 222 0.78 -7.48 -7.51
C VAL A 222 0.91 -7.60 -6.01
N TYR A 223 2.17 -7.54 -5.55
CA TYR A 223 2.46 -7.30 -4.16
C TYR A 223 2.34 -5.80 -3.87
N TYR A 224 1.45 -5.43 -2.95
CA TYR A 224 1.26 -4.06 -2.50
C TYR A 224 2.35 -3.70 -1.50
N PRO A 225 3.28 -2.79 -1.80
CA PRO A 225 4.42 -2.54 -0.92
C PRO A 225 4.03 -1.71 0.33
N GLU A 226 4.68 -1.99 1.45
CA GLU A 226 4.34 -1.42 2.78
C GLU A 226 4.93 -0.06 3.19
N PRO A 227 5.49 0.82 2.33
CA PRO A 227 5.38 2.23 2.63
C PRO A 227 4.04 2.82 2.15
N ASN A 228 3.24 2.08 1.35
CA ASN A 228 2.04 2.65 0.75
C ASN A 228 0.94 1.61 0.47
N PHE A 229 0.12 1.32 1.47
CA PHE A 229 -1.03 0.42 1.33
C PHE A 229 -2.25 0.97 2.09
N CYS A 230 -3.36 1.19 1.39
CA CYS A 230 -4.61 1.66 1.97
C CYS A 230 -5.66 0.56 2.03
N VAL A 231 -6.37 0.45 3.15
CA VAL A 231 -7.46 -0.51 3.36
C VAL A 231 -8.68 0.20 3.93
N LEU A 232 -9.83 0.02 3.29
CA LEU A 232 -11.11 0.57 3.75
C LEU A 232 -11.53 -0.10 5.06
N VAL A 233 -11.95 0.67 6.05
CA VAL A 233 -12.66 0.17 7.23
C VAL A 233 -14.09 -0.16 6.82
N ARG A 234 -14.59 -1.35 7.16
CA ARG A 234 -15.97 -1.75 6.82
C ARG A 234 -16.98 -0.81 7.48
N ASP A 235 -18.15 -0.73 6.86
CA ASP A 235 -19.30 -0.01 7.38
C ASP A 235 -19.63 -0.50 8.79
N ASN A 236 -20.03 0.44 9.66
CA ASN A 236 -20.39 0.20 11.07
C ASN A 236 -19.27 -0.38 11.96
N LEU A 237 -18.05 -0.55 11.46
CA LEU A 237 -16.88 -0.94 12.25
C LEU A 237 -15.91 0.22 12.42
N ASN A 238 -15.18 0.24 13.52
CA ASN A 238 -14.17 1.26 13.80
C ASN A 238 -12.74 0.71 13.70
N ALA A 239 -12.56 -0.48 13.11
CA ALA A 239 -11.27 -1.12 12.97
C ALA A 239 -11.23 -2.05 11.74
N ILE A 240 -10.03 -2.39 11.30
CA ILE A 240 -9.79 -3.52 10.39
C ILE A 240 -9.69 -4.77 11.25
N GLU A 241 -10.67 -5.67 11.16
CA GLU A 241 -10.71 -6.90 11.96
C GLU A 241 -9.71 -7.95 11.46
N GLU A 242 -9.41 -7.95 10.15
CA GLU A 242 -8.48 -8.89 9.56
C GLU A 242 -7.06 -8.68 10.09
N SER A 243 -6.39 -9.78 10.43
CA SER A 243 -5.07 -9.73 11.04
C SER A 243 -3.95 -9.55 10.01
N PHE A 244 -2.78 -9.09 10.44
CA PHE A 244 -1.49 -9.16 9.74
C PHE A 244 -0.71 -10.45 10.07
N ILE A 245 -1.10 -11.19 11.10
CA ILE A 245 -0.30 -12.31 11.63
C ILE A 245 -0.45 -13.56 10.76
N ASP A 246 0.63 -14.03 10.15
CA ASP A 246 0.73 -15.38 9.56
C ASP A 246 2.12 -15.96 9.80
N ARG A 247 2.20 -16.93 10.71
CA ARG A 247 3.47 -17.58 11.11
C ARG A 247 4.22 -18.25 9.95
N ARG A 248 3.54 -18.56 8.84
CA ARG A 248 4.14 -19.15 7.64
C ARG A 248 4.65 -18.09 6.64
N ARG A 249 4.19 -16.85 6.74
CA ARG A 249 4.47 -15.76 5.77
C ARG A 249 5.03 -14.50 6.43
N LYS A 250 6.08 -14.63 7.24
CA LYS A 250 6.59 -13.56 8.12
C LYS A 250 7.04 -12.25 7.46
N LYS A 251 7.27 -12.20 6.13
CA LYS A 251 7.85 -11.05 5.40
C LYS A 251 6.93 -10.43 4.32
N MET A 252 5.63 -10.68 4.38
CA MET A 252 4.67 -10.22 3.36
C MET A 252 3.37 -9.76 4.02
N GLU A 253 3.43 -8.67 4.77
CA GLU A 253 2.35 -8.23 5.67
C GLU A 253 1.09 -7.85 4.90
N SER A 254 1.24 -7.02 3.86
CA SER A 254 0.18 -6.57 2.98
C SER A 254 -0.48 -7.76 2.29
N ALA A 255 0.29 -8.73 1.80
CA ALA A 255 -0.26 -9.89 1.12
C ALA A 255 -0.97 -10.85 2.10
N VAL A 256 -0.54 -10.89 3.36
CA VAL A 256 -1.27 -11.61 4.42
C VAL A 256 -2.61 -10.93 4.69
N LEU A 257 -2.62 -9.61 4.91
CA LEU A 257 -3.84 -8.86 5.13
C LEU A 257 -4.78 -8.93 3.91
N MET A 258 -4.25 -8.72 2.71
CA MET A 258 -4.96 -8.82 1.44
C MET A 258 -5.64 -10.17 1.26
N SER A 259 -4.96 -11.28 1.60
CA SER A 259 -5.54 -12.62 1.48
C SER A 259 -6.78 -12.84 2.36
N ARG A 260 -6.99 -11.97 3.36
CA ARG A 260 -8.13 -11.98 4.28
C ARG A 260 -9.17 -10.97 3.83
N VAL A 261 -8.77 -9.72 3.55
CA VAL A 261 -9.64 -8.64 3.08
C VAL A 261 -10.31 -8.98 1.75
N LYS A 262 -9.66 -9.74 0.88
CA LYS A 262 -10.24 -10.19 -0.40
C LYS A 262 -11.46 -11.10 -0.26
N LYS A 263 -11.79 -11.54 0.95
CA LYS A 263 -12.98 -12.36 1.25
C LYS A 263 -14.19 -11.51 1.63
N ARG A 264 -14.04 -10.19 1.73
CA ARG A 264 -15.15 -9.28 1.98
C ARG A 264 -16.10 -9.26 0.78
N ASP A 265 -17.37 -9.02 1.05
CA ASP A 265 -18.34 -8.71 0.01
C ASP A 265 -17.94 -7.44 -0.74
N HIS A 266 -18.20 -7.40 -2.05
CA HIS A 266 -17.84 -6.28 -2.92
C HIS A 266 -16.36 -5.88 -2.88
N PHE A 267 -15.48 -6.86 -2.65
CA PHE A 267 -14.04 -6.61 -2.64
C PHE A 267 -13.57 -6.00 -3.96
N LYS A 268 -12.81 -4.91 -3.85
CA LYS A 268 -12.22 -4.21 -4.98
C LYS A 268 -10.80 -3.76 -4.65
N ALA A 269 -9.86 -4.17 -5.50
CA ALA A 269 -8.46 -3.79 -5.40
C ALA A 269 -8.08 -2.84 -6.52
N VAL A 270 -7.22 -1.87 -6.22
CA VAL A 270 -6.66 -0.94 -7.22
C VAL A 270 -5.18 -0.79 -6.98
N PHE A 271 -4.36 -0.92 -8.02
CA PHE A 271 -2.97 -0.46 -7.99
C PHE A 271 -2.82 0.52 -9.15
N SER A 272 -2.51 1.78 -8.88
CA SER A 272 -2.61 2.86 -9.87
C SER A 272 -1.25 3.45 -10.23
N ASP A 273 -1.15 3.89 -11.48
CA ASP A 273 -0.07 4.66 -12.09
C ASP A 273 0.06 6.11 -11.59
N ARG A 274 -0.88 6.57 -10.77
CA ARG A 274 -0.86 7.87 -10.08
C ARG A 274 0.35 8.08 -9.17
N ASN A 275 0.55 9.31 -8.72
CA ASN A 275 1.72 9.69 -7.91
C ASN A 275 2.00 8.70 -6.75
N PRO A 276 3.22 8.15 -6.66
CA PRO A 276 3.64 7.30 -5.55
C PRO A 276 4.10 8.13 -4.36
N ILE A 277 4.17 7.49 -3.20
CA ILE A 277 4.93 8.03 -2.07
C ILE A 277 6.43 8.01 -2.41
N ILE A 278 7.18 9.01 -1.98
CA ILE A 278 8.63 9.07 -2.16
C ILE A 278 9.30 8.71 -0.85
N ILE A 279 10.20 7.72 -0.87
CA ILE A 279 10.91 7.24 0.31
C ILE A 279 12.43 7.44 0.18
N ILE A 280 13.10 7.51 1.32
CA ILE A 280 14.56 7.39 1.40
C ILE A 280 14.90 5.93 1.09
N ALA A 281 15.83 5.69 0.17
CA ALA A 281 16.26 4.34 -0.14
C ALA A 281 16.90 3.69 1.11
N PRO A 282 16.36 2.57 1.61
CA PRO A 282 16.97 1.87 2.73
C PRO A 282 18.34 1.30 2.38
N ASP A 283 19.30 1.36 3.31
CA ASP A 283 20.69 0.88 3.13
C ASP A 283 20.82 -0.56 2.63
N ARG A 284 19.80 -1.39 2.90
CA ARG A 284 19.76 -2.79 2.46
C ARG A 284 19.47 -2.95 0.96
N PHE A 285 19.12 -1.88 0.25
CA PHE A 285 18.81 -1.90 -1.18
C PHE A 285 20.02 -1.49 -1.99
N ASN A 286 20.27 -2.22 -3.08
CA ASN A 286 21.43 -2.02 -3.94
C ASN A 286 21.04 -2.23 -5.41
N LEU A 287 21.91 -1.83 -6.34
CA LEU A 287 21.81 -2.20 -7.75
C LEU A 287 22.62 -3.46 -8.04
N SER A 288 22.19 -4.19 -9.05
CA SER A 288 23.00 -5.15 -9.79
C SER A 288 22.72 -4.96 -11.28
N GLY A 289 23.50 -5.63 -12.13
CA GLY A 289 23.18 -5.70 -13.57
C GLY A 289 21.82 -6.34 -13.89
N ASN A 290 21.02 -6.75 -12.90
CA ASN A 290 19.63 -7.18 -13.01
C ASN A 290 18.62 -6.19 -12.40
N GLY A 291 19.03 -4.95 -12.17
CA GLY A 291 18.24 -3.89 -11.55
C GLY A 291 18.28 -3.93 -10.02
N LEU A 292 17.20 -3.45 -9.42
CA LEU A 292 17.09 -3.24 -7.97
C LEU A 292 17.10 -4.56 -7.19
N ILE A 293 18.10 -4.73 -6.31
CA ILE A 293 18.19 -5.85 -5.37
C ILE A 293 17.41 -5.49 -4.10
N THR A 294 16.19 -6.00 -4.03
CA THR A 294 15.44 -6.11 -2.77
C THR A 294 14.77 -7.48 -2.67
N GLY A 295 14.33 -7.85 -1.47
CA GLY A 295 13.50 -9.05 -1.27
C GLY A 295 12.13 -8.99 -1.94
N GLN A 296 11.75 -7.86 -2.55
CA GLN A 296 10.42 -7.59 -3.09
C GLN A 296 10.43 -7.00 -4.51
N SER A 297 11.60 -6.71 -5.09
CA SER A 297 11.77 -6.13 -6.43
C SER A 297 11.24 -7.08 -7.50
N THR A 298 10.20 -6.65 -8.22
CA THR A 298 9.56 -7.31 -9.37
C THR A 298 10.39 -7.27 -10.65
N LEU A 299 11.50 -6.51 -10.69
CA LEU A 299 12.52 -6.66 -11.73
C LEU A 299 13.20 -8.05 -11.68
N ILE A 300 13.08 -8.76 -10.56
CA ILE A 300 13.51 -10.15 -10.41
C ILE A 300 12.32 -11.06 -10.70
N GLY A 301 12.40 -11.88 -11.75
CA GLY A 301 11.30 -12.76 -12.17
C GLY A 301 10.76 -13.68 -11.06
N ARG A 302 11.63 -14.11 -10.14
CA ARG A 302 11.21 -14.89 -8.95
C ARG A 302 10.28 -14.11 -8.04
N ASN A 303 10.59 -12.84 -7.78
CA ASN A 303 9.79 -11.97 -6.92
C ASN A 303 8.49 -11.57 -7.61
N LEU A 304 8.52 -11.27 -8.91
CA LEU A 304 7.31 -11.08 -9.72
C LEU A 304 6.37 -12.29 -9.59
N ALA A 305 6.89 -13.50 -9.79
CA ALA A 305 6.13 -14.73 -9.67
C ALA A 305 5.62 -14.99 -8.23
N ILE A 306 6.39 -14.60 -7.21
CA ILE A 306 5.94 -14.64 -5.81
C ILE A 306 4.78 -13.67 -5.62
N GLY A 307 4.90 -12.42 -6.10
CA GLY A 307 3.88 -11.37 -6.06
C GLY A 307 2.58 -11.79 -6.75
N ALA A 308 2.66 -12.26 -7.99
CA ALA A 308 1.53 -12.76 -8.78
C ALA A 308 0.74 -13.86 -8.06
N ASN A 309 1.43 -14.69 -7.27
CA ASN A 309 0.81 -15.76 -6.51
C ASN A 309 0.56 -15.41 -5.04
N CYS A 310 0.96 -14.23 -4.56
CA CYS A 310 0.96 -13.91 -3.13
C CYS A 310 -0.46 -13.75 -2.57
N ASN A 311 -1.40 -13.38 -3.44
CA ASN A 311 -2.82 -13.26 -3.13
C ASN A 311 -3.61 -14.52 -3.49
N LYS A 312 -2.96 -15.59 -3.97
CA LYS A 312 -3.58 -16.90 -4.29
C LYS A 312 -4.80 -16.79 -5.22
N VAL A 313 -4.66 -16.00 -6.28
CA VAL A 313 -5.67 -15.88 -7.35
C VAL A 313 -5.35 -16.75 -8.56
N LEU A 314 -4.09 -17.17 -8.72
CA LEU A 314 -3.67 -18.09 -9.77
C LEU A 314 -4.02 -19.55 -9.40
N THR A 315 -4.93 -20.15 -10.14
CA THR A 315 -5.33 -21.57 -10.04
C THR A 315 -4.85 -22.39 -11.24
N HIS A 316 -4.71 -23.71 -11.10
CA HIS A 316 -4.21 -24.65 -12.13
C HIS A 316 -5.18 -25.83 -12.30
N GLU A 317 -5.18 -26.45 -13.49
CA GLU A 317 -6.22 -27.41 -13.95
C GLU A 317 -6.37 -28.63 -13.07
N SER A 318 -5.27 -29.27 -12.73
CA SER A 318 -5.24 -30.41 -11.81
C SER A 318 -4.86 -29.98 -10.38
N THR A 319 -5.83 -29.76 -9.47
CA THR A 319 -5.56 -29.47 -8.03
C THR A 319 -4.70 -30.58 -7.35
N MET A 320 -3.94 -30.47 -6.24
CA MET A 320 -4.05 -29.69 -4.99
C MET A 320 -2.71 -29.40 -4.26
N LYS A 321 -1.52 -29.81 -4.71
CA LYS A 321 -0.20 -29.49 -4.07
C LYS A 321 0.94 -29.57 -5.10
N GLY A 322 1.91 -28.64 -5.03
CA GLY A 322 3.11 -28.61 -5.92
C GLY A 322 3.07 -27.63 -7.09
N ILE A 323 1.90 -27.08 -7.41
CA ILE A 323 1.65 -26.20 -8.57
C ILE A 323 2.18 -24.78 -8.41
N ALA A 324 2.25 -24.26 -7.19
CA ALA A 324 2.82 -22.93 -6.96
C ALA A 324 4.24 -22.84 -7.52
N GLY A 325 5.00 -23.96 -7.56
CA GLY A 325 6.27 -24.05 -8.24
C GLY A 325 6.17 -24.00 -9.77
N LYS A 326 5.20 -24.70 -10.38
CA LYS A 326 4.98 -24.70 -11.84
C LYS A 326 4.49 -23.35 -12.37
N ASN A 327 3.47 -22.76 -11.75
CA ASN A 327 2.97 -21.44 -12.12
C ASN A 327 4.07 -20.38 -11.96
N ARG A 328 4.80 -20.43 -10.84
CA ARG A 328 5.93 -19.51 -10.65
C ARG A 328 7.04 -19.76 -11.65
N GLY A 329 7.38 -21.01 -11.91
CA GLY A 329 8.40 -21.39 -12.90
C GLY A 329 8.04 -20.90 -14.30
N PHE A 330 6.77 -20.99 -14.69
CA PHE A 330 6.28 -20.47 -15.96
C PHE A 330 6.41 -18.94 -16.06
N ILE A 331 5.93 -18.20 -15.05
CA ILE A 331 6.09 -16.73 -14.99
C ILE A 331 7.57 -16.34 -15.04
N ILE A 332 8.43 -17.03 -14.27
CA ILE A 332 9.88 -16.79 -14.25
C ILE A 332 10.49 -17.01 -15.63
N ARG A 333 10.12 -18.10 -16.32
CA ARG A 333 10.69 -18.41 -17.64
C ARG A 333 10.22 -17.39 -18.68
N LEU A 334 8.92 -17.08 -18.75
CA LEU A 334 8.36 -16.07 -19.67
C LEU A 334 8.99 -14.69 -19.49
N PHE A 335 9.08 -14.23 -18.24
CA PHE A 335 9.65 -12.93 -17.91
C PHE A 335 11.16 -12.82 -18.24
N ASN A 336 11.86 -13.95 -18.33
CA ASN A 336 13.29 -14.02 -18.63
C ASN A 336 13.61 -14.45 -20.07
N CYS A 337 12.62 -14.59 -20.96
CA CYS A 337 12.85 -14.89 -22.36
C CYS A 337 13.78 -13.84 -23.00
N LYS A 338 14.76 -14.30 -23.78
CA LYS A 338 15.77 -13.43 -24.40
C LYS A 338 15.28 -12.77 -25.69
N SER A 339 14.23 -13.30 -26.29
CA SER A 339 13.64 -12.79 -27.54
C SER A 339 12.13 -12.94 -27.54
N ASP A 340 11.46 -12.15 -28.38
CA ASP A 340 10.00 -12.25 -28.54
C ASP A 340 9.61 -13.59 -29.15
N LYS A 341 10.42 -14.15 -30.04
CA LYS A 341 10.21 -15.50 -30.59
C LYS A 341 10.20 -16.56 -29.48
N GLU A 342 11.15 -16.50 -28.54
CA GLU A 342 11.19 -17.42 -27.39
C GLU A 342 9.96 -17.22 -26.49
N PHE A 343 9.55 -15.97 -26.29
CA PHE A 343 8.37 -15.64 -25.51
C PHE A 343 7.09 -16.23 -26.15
N GLU A 344 6.89 -16.04 -27.46
CA GLU A 344 5.73 -16.57 -28.17
C GLU A 344 5.66 -18.10 -28.11
N GLU A 345 6.77 -18.80 -28.34
CA GLU A 345 6.79 -20.26 -28.24
C GLU A 345 6.47 -20.76 -26.84
N MET A 346 7.07 -20.14 -25.82
CA MET A 346 6.84 -20.54 -24.44
C MET A 346 5.42 -20.22 -23.98
N SER A 347 4.81 -19.14 -24.45
CA SER A 347 3.45 -18.74 -24.10
C SER A 347 2.41 -19.81 -24.45
N LYS A 348 2.69 -20.65 -25.45
CA LYS A 348 1.84 -21.78 -25.88
C LYS A 348 1.74 -22.89 -24.83
N GLU A 349 2.69 -23.02 -23.91
CA GLU A 349 2.64 -24.05 -22.85
C GLU A 349 1.54 -23.79 -21.80
N ASN A 350 1.04 -22.54 -21.71
CA ASN A 350 0.08 -22.02 -20.72
C ASN A 350 -0.45 -23.03 -19.66
N PRO A 351 0.12 -23.07 -18.45
CA PRO A 351 -0.25 -24.04 -17.41
C PRO A 351 -1.49 -23.64 -16.58
N PHE A 352 -2.17 -22.55 -16.91
CA PHE A 352 -3.28 -22.02 -16.08
C PHE A 352 -4.64 -22.63 -16.47
N ASN A 353 -5.52 -22.85 -15.49
CA ASN A 353 -6.88 -23.40 -15.67
C ASN A 353 -7.88 -22.40 -16.24
N LYS A 354 -7.58 -21.85 -17.41
CA LYS A 354 -8.51 -21.02 -18.16
C LYS A 354 -8.22 -21.15 -19.64
N ASP A 355 -9.02 -21.97 -20.32
CA ASP A 355 -9.49 -21.60 -21.65
C ASP A 355 -10.15 -20.23 -21.54
N GLY A 356 -9.73 -19.29 -22.39
CA GLY A 356 -10.41 -18.01 -22.57
C GLY A 356 -9.83 -16.84 -21.77
N LYS A 357 -9.40 -15.82 -22.50
CA LYS A 357 -9.15 -14.42 -22.12
C LYS A 357 -8.16 -14.16 -20.98
N ASP A 358 -8.34 -14.69 -19.77
CA ASP A 358 -7.59 -14.28 -18.57
C ASP A 358 -6.13 -14.77 -18.58
N ALA A 359 -5.87 -15.98 -19.10
CA ALA A 359 -4.50 -16.48 -19.26
C ALA A 359 -3.73 -15.68 -20.32
N THR A 360 -4.40 -15.32 -21.42
CA THR A 360 -3.86 -14.43 -22.46
C THR A 360 -3.57 -13.04 -21.89
N ILE A 361 -4.46 -12.49 -21.06
CA ILE A 361 -4.25 -11.18 -20.43
C ILE A 361 -3.03 -11.24 -19.49
N LEU A 362 -2.87 -12.27 -18.64
CA LEU A 362 -1.68 -12.41 -17.80
C LEU A 362 -0.39 -12.56 -18.62
N ILE A 363 -0.41 -13.34 -19.70
CA ILE A 363 0.74 -13.46 -20.61
C ILE A 363 1.12 -12.09 -21.18
N ASN A 364 0.13 -11.29 -21.62
CA ASN A 364 0.38 -9.95 -22.14
C ASN A 364 0.98 -9.02 -21.06
N ALA A 365 0.49 -9.05 -19.81
CA ALA A 365 1.12 -8.30 -18.71
C ALA A 365 2.57 -8.72 -18.47
N ILE A 366 2.87 -10.02 -18.53
CA ILE A 366 4.25 -10.50 -18.39
C ILE A 366 5.12 -10.03 -19.56
N ARG A 367 4.55 -9.92 -20.77
CA ARG A 367 5.24 -9.36 -21.94
C ARG A 367 5.62 -7.90 -21.69
N GLU A 368 4.66 -7.08 -21.28
CA GLU A 368 4.89 -5.65 -20.99
C GLU A 368 5.87 -5.46 -19.82
N ALA A 369 5.70 -6.22 -18.74
CA ALA A 369 6.66 -6.25 -17.63
C ALA A 369 8.08 -6.61 -18.09
N ARG A 370 8.21 -7.56 -19.03
CA ARG A 370 9.49 -7.94 -19.63
C ARG A 370 10.09 -6.81 -20.47
N GLU A 371 9.29 -6.02 -21.18
CA GLU A 371 9.76 -4.86 -21.94
C GLU A 371 10.38 -3.80 -21.02
N TYR A 372 9.74 -3.48 -19.88
CA TYR A 372 10.32 -2.59 -18.87
C TYR A 372 11.64 -3.11 -18.31
N LYS A 373 11.73 -4.42 -18.05
CA LYS A 373 12.98 -5.04 -17.61
C LYS A 373 14.07 -4.97 -18.67
N ASN A 374 13.75 -5.24 -19.93
CA ASN A 374 14.72 -5.17 -21.02
C ASN A 374 15.25 -3.74 -21.20
N PHE A 375 14.38 -2.74 -21.02
CA PHE A 375 14.81 -1.35 -21.01
C PHE A 375 15.88 -1.06 -19.93
N VAL A 376 15.76 -1.62 -18.71
CA VAL A 376 16.81 -1.52 -17.68
C VAL A 376 18.14 -2.05 -18.20
N TYR A 377 18.14 -3.26 -18.78
CA TYR A 377 19.37 -3.89 -19.26
C TYR A 377 20.05 -3.07 -20.36
N ASP A 378 19.25 -2.50 -21.27
CA ASP A 378 19.78 -1.69 -22.36
C ASP A 378 20.22 -0.31 -21.89
N PHE A 379 19.58 0.25 -20.87
CA PHE A 379 19.98 1.49 -20.22
C PHE A 379 21.30 1.32 -19.46
N ASP A 380 21.40 0.29 -18.60
CA ASP A 380 22.60 0.00 -17.81
C ASP A 380 23.83 -0.26 -18.69
N LYS A 381 23.66 -0.97 -19.82
CA LYS A 381 24.75 -1.19 -20.80
C LYS A 381 25.21 0.08 -21.52
N LYS A 382 24.37 1.11 -21.57
CA LYS A 382 24.65 2.39 -22.25
C LYS A 382 25.18 3.45 -21.29
N LEU A 383 25.13 3.20 -19.98
CA LEU A 383 25.83 4.05 -19.02
C LEU A 383 27.35 3.85 -19.25
N PRO A 384 28.13 4.94 -19.37
CA PRO A 384 29.58 4.81 -19.42
C PRO A 384 30.05 4.07 -18.16
N GLU A 385 30.93 3.08 -18.33
CA GLU A 385 31.62 2.47 -17.18
C GLU A 385 32.31 3.61 -16.43
N ASP A 386 32.04 3.75 -15.13
CA ASP A 386 32.71 4.74 -14.30
C ASP A 386 34.23 4.54 -14.43
N ASN A 387 34.91 5.53 -15.00
CA ASN A 387 36.37 5.61 -15.11
C ASN A 387 37.01 6.01 -13.79
#